data_AF-Q5BT72-F1
#
_entry.id   AF-Q5BT72-F1
#
_cell.length_a   1.000
_cell.length_b   1.000
_cell.length_c   1.000
_cell.angle_alpha   90.00
_cell.angle_beta   90.00
_cell.angle_gamma   90.00
#
_symmetry.space_group_name_H-M   'P 1'
#
loop_
_entity.id
_entity.type
_entity.pdbx_description
1 polymer ?
#
loop_
_entity_poly.entity_id
_entity_poly.type
_entity_poly.pdbx_seq_one_letter_code
_entity_poly.pdbx_strand_id
1 'polypeptide(L)'
;LTSTLCVPGTLSDASHIFVDIGPGYYVEMPVLEAESHFARRVEYINKQFRKIFPVLEEKTRVHKSISAPLDAKIQDFIKIPPSPCS
;
A
#
# COMPACT_ATOMS: atom_id res chain seq x y z
N LEU A 1 -19.96 -7.71 -19.20
CA LEU A 1 -19.35 -9.05 -19.13
C LEU A 1 -18.90 -9.27 -17.69
N THR A 2 -19.41 -10.31 -17.03
CA THR A 2 -18.98 -10.73 -15.69
C THR A 2 -17.74 -11.63 -15.79
N SER A 3 -17.11 -11.94 -14.66
CA SER A 3 -15.86 -12.72 -14.57
C SER A 3 -15.90 -14.10 -15.24
N THR A 4 -17.07 -14.63 -15.59
CA THR A 4 -17.25 -15.94 -16.25
C THR A 4 -17.86 -15.86 -17.65
N LEU A 5 -18.21 -14.68 -18.16
CA LEU A 5 -18.88 -14.52 -19.44
C LEU A 5 -18.09 -13.59 -20.35
N CYS A 6 -17.56 -14.14 -21.46
CA CYS A 6 -16.90 -13.39 -22.52
C CYS A 6 -17.74 -13.40 -23.80
N VAL A 7 -17.81 -12.24 -24.46
CA VAL A 7 -18.47 -12.08 -25.77
C VAL A 7 -17.38 -11.88 -26.82
N PRO A 8 -17.38 -12.65 -27.93
CA PRO A 8 -16.41 -12.48 -29.00
C PRO A 8 -16.62 -11.13 -29.71
N GLY A 9 -15.52 -10.49 -30.09
CA GLY A 9 -15.52 -9.22 -30.82
C GLY A 9 -14.16 -8.97 -31.46
N THR A 10 -14.14 -8.08 -32.45
CA THR A 10 -12.93 -7.66 -33.15
C THR A 10 -12.60 -6.21 -32.80
N LEU A 11 -11.32 -5.91 -32.61
CA LEU A 11 -10.87 -4.55 -32.32
C LEU A 11 -10.87 -3.72 -33.61
N SER A 12 -11.53 -2.56 -33.59
CA SER A 12 -11.59 -1.64 -34.73
C SER A 12 -10.36 -0.74 -34.85
N ASP A 13 -9.79 -0.31 -33.72
CA ASP A 13 -8.53 0.45 -33.66
C ASP A 13 -7.67 -0.06 -32.50
N ALA A 14 -6.45 -0.47 -32.81
CA ALA A 14 -5.46 -0.93 -31.83
C ALA A 14 -4.46 0.16 -31.44
N SER A 15 -4.56 1.34 -32.04
CA SER A 15 -3.60 2.44 -31.88
C SER A 15 -3.97 3.37 -30.73
N HIS A 16 -5.27 3.46 -30.40
CA HIS A 16 -5.81 4.28 -29.33
C HIS A 16 -6.47 3.40 -28.26
N ILE A 17 -6.29 3.79 -27.01
CA ILE A 17 -6.87 3.11 -25.86
C ILE A 17 -7.48 4.12 -24.88
N PHE A 18 -8.51 3.69 -24.16
CA PHE A 18 -9.08 4.44 -23.05
C PHE A 18 -8.28 4.18 -21.78
N VAL A 19 -7.75 5.24 -21.18
CA VAL A 19 -6.99 5.18 -19.94
C VAL A 19 -7.76 5.89 -18.82
N ASP A 20 -7.91 5.20 -17.69
CA ASP A 20 -8.52 5.77 -16.47
C ASP A 20 -7.57 6.79 -15.82
N ILE A 21 -8.05 8.03 -15.68
CA ILE A 21 -7.32 9.14 -15.06
C ILE A 21 -7.77 9.47 -13.63
N GLY A 22 -8.75 8.73 -13.08
CA GLY A 22 -9.33 8.92 -11.76
C GLY A 22 -10.76 9.49 -11.83
N PRO A 23 -11.32 9.89 -10.68
CA PRO A 23 -12.75 9.82 -10.28
C PRO A 23 -13.83 9.30 -11.26
N GLY A 24 -13.54 8.30 -12.11
CA GLY A 24 -14.45 7.77 -13.12
C GLY A 24 -14.34 8.43 -14.52
N TYR A 25 -13.26 9.17 -14.78
CA TYR A 25 -12.96 9.78 -16.07
C TYR A 25 -11.94 8.96 -16.85
N TYR A 26 -12.18 8.87 -18.16
CA TYR A 26 -11.31 8.18 -19.12
C TYR A 26 -10.87 9.15 -20.19
N VAL A 27 -9.63 8.99 -20.64
CA VAL A 27 -9.08 9.71 -21.80
C VAL A 27 -8.68 8.69 -22.84
N GLU A 28 -9.11 8.91 -24.08
CA GLU A 28 -8.60 8.20 -25.24
C GLU A 28 -7.24 8.77 -25.63
N MET A 29 -6.21 7.93 -25.70
CA MET A 29 -4.86 8.35 -26.08
C MET A 29 -4.12 7.27 -26.85
N PRO A 30 -3.09 7.63 -27.64
CA PRO A 30 -2.26 6.66 -28.34
C PRO A 30 -1.54 5.72 -27.36
N VAL A 31 -1.29 4.48 -27.79
CA VAL A 31 -0.60 3.45 -26.97
C VAL A 31 0.73 3.96 -26.40
N LEU A 32 1.55 4.65 -27.21
CA LEU A 32 2.84 5.18 -26.77
C LEU A 32 2.72 6.25 -25.66
N GLU A 33 1.68 7.07 -25.72
CA GLU A 33 1.42 8.07 -24.68
C GLU A 33 0.96 7.39 -23.39
N ALA A 34 0.10 6.38 -23.52
CA ALA A 34 -0.37 5.59 -22.39
C ALA A 34 0.78 4.87 -21.67
N GLU A 35 1.73 4.30 -22.40
CA GLU A 35 2.95 3.70 -21.82
C GLU A 35 3.73 4.71 -20.96
N SER A 36 3.94 5.92 -21.49
CA SER A 36 4.61 7.00 -20.74
C SER A 36 3.81 7.40 -19.50
N HIS A 37 2.48 7.50 -19.63
CA HIS A 37 1.60 7.84 -18.52
C HIS A 37 1.65 6.79 -17.39
N PHE A 38 1.62 5.49 -17.72
CA PHE A 38 1.76 4.43 -16.72
C PHE A 38 3.15 4.39 -16.10
N ALA A 39 4.22 4.61 -16.89
CA ALA A 39 5.58 4.69 -16.37
C ALA A 39 5.73 5.82 -15.33
N ARG A 40 5.18 7.01 -15.61
CA ARG A 40 5.15 8.14 -14.66
C ARG A 40 4.37 7.82 -13.39
N ARG A 41 3.25 7.08 -13.48
CA ARG A 41 2.49 6.63 -12.30
C ARG A 41 3.30 5.68 -11.42
N VAL A 42 3.99 4.72 -12.03
CA VAL A 42 4.89 3.80 -11.31
C VAL A 42 5.99 4.59 -10.60
N GLU A 43 6.62 5.53 -11.29
CA GLU A 43 7.66 6.39 -10.70
C GLU A 43 7.12 7.24 -9.54
N TYR A 44 5.93 7.82 -9.69
CA TYR A 44 5.27 8.57 -8.64
C TYR A 44 5.02 7.71 -7.40
N ILE A 45 4.44 6.51 -7.56
CA ILE A 45 4.18 5.57 -6.47
C ILE A 45 5.48 5.21 -5.76
N ASN A 46 6.53 4.88 -6.52
CA ASN A 46 7.85 4.57 -5.98
C ASN A 46 8.45 5.76 -5.19
N LYS A 47 8.29 6.99 -5.69
CA LYS A 47 8.72 8.20 -5.00
C LYS A 47 7.97 8.40 -3.68
N GLN A 48 6.66 8.15 -3.65
CA GLN A 48 5.88 8.22 -2.40
C GLN A 48 6.31 7.11 -1.43
N PHE A 49 6.52 5.89 -1.92
CA PHE A 49 7.00 4.78 -1.11
C PHE A 49 8.33 5.11 -0.43
N ARG A 50 9.31 5.64 -1.18
CA ARG A 50 10.61 6.08 -0.65
C ARG A 50 10.52 7.15 0.44
N LYS A 51 9.48 7.98 0.43
CA LYS A 51 9.23 8.97 1.50
C LYS A 51 8.60 8.35 2.73
N ILE A 52 7.68 7.40 2.56
CA ILE A 52 6.93 6.77 3.65
C ILE A 52 7.79 5.74 4.39
N PHE A 53 8.64 5.00 3.67
CA PHE A 53 9.40 3.88 4.23
C PHE A 53 10.28 4.27 5.43
N PRO A 54 11.07 5.37 5.41
CA PRO A 54 11.87 5.78 6.57
C PRO A 54 11.03 6.18 7.77
N VAL A 55 9.88 6.83 7.54
CA VAL A 55 8.95 7.21 8.62
C VAL A 55 8.36 5.96 9.28
N LEU A 56 8.03 4.94 8.49
CA LEU A 56 7.53 3.67 8.99
C LEU A 56 8.61 2.93 9.80
N GLU A 57 9.84 2.87 9.30
CA GLU A 57 10.96 2.24 9.99
C GLU A 57 11.24 2.91 11.34
N GLU A 58 11.31 4.24 11.36
CA GLU A 58 11.54 5.00 12.58
C GLU A 58 10.40 4.80 13.59
N LYS A 59 9.14 4.88 13.14
CA LYS A 59 7.98 4.64 14.02
C LYS A 59 7.99 3.22 14.59
N THR A 60 8.40 2.24 13.79
CA THR A 60 8.52 0.84 14.23
C THR A 60 9.64 0.67 15.26
N ARG A 61 10.80 1.32 15.05
CA ARG A 61 11.92 1.31 15.99
C ARG A 61 11.53 1.93 17.32
N VAL A 62 10.89 3.11 17.29
CA VAL A 62 10.40 3.79 18.50
C VAL A 62 9.38 2.93 19.23
N HIS A 63 8.39 2.38 18.52
CA HIS A 63 7.40 1.48 19.11
C HIS A 63 8.06 0.30 19.83
N LYS A 64 9.01 -0.39 19.18
CA LYS A 64 9.73 -1.52 19.78
C LYS A 64 10.53 -1.13 21.02
N SER A 65 11.14 0.06 21.02
CA SER A 65 11.89 0.55 22.18
C SER A 65 11.02 0.82 23.41
N ILE A 66 9.72 1.08 23.20
CA ILE A 66 8.74 1.32 24.27
C ILE A 66 8.05 0.02 24.67
N SER A 67 7.65 -0.81 23.70
CA SER A 67 6.91 -2.04 23.96
C SER A 67 7.76 -3.08 24.68
N ALA A 68 9.03 -3.26 24.30
CA ALA A 68 9.91 -4.25 24.92
C ALA A 68 10.10 -4.06 26.45
N PRO A 69 10.47 -2.87 26.97
CA PRO A 69 10.57 -2.67 28.42
C PRO A 69 9.22 -2.69 29.12
N LEU A 70 8.14 -2.29 28.46
CA LEU A 70 6.78 -2.38 29.01
C LEU A 70 6.37 -3.84 29.21
N ASP A 71 6.57 -4.69 28.21
CA ASP A 71 6.28 -6.12 28.27
C ASP A 71 7.12 -6.81 29.35
N ALA A 72 8.40 -6.44 29.47
CA ALA A 72 9.27 -6.94 30.54
C ALA A 72 8.72 -6.59 31.94
N LYS A 73 8.31 -5.33 32.16
CA LYS A 73 7.71 -4.90 33.43
C LYS A 73 6.41 -5.64 33.72
N ILE A 74 5.54 -5.80 32.72
CA ILE A 74 4.28 -6.56 32.88
C ILE A 74 4.56 -7.99 33.33
N GLN A 75 5.56 -8.65 32.73
CA GLN A 75 5.97 -10.00 33.13
C GLN A 75 6.52 -10.06 34.54
N ASP A 76 7.28 -9.05 34.97
CA ASP A 76 7.75 -8.95 36.36
C ASP A 76 6.58 -8.81 37.33
N PHE A 77 5.60 -7.96 37.04
CA PHE A 77 4.40 -7.79 37.87
C PHE A 77 3.55 -9.07 37.97
N ILE A 78 3.43 -9.85 36.89
CA ILE A 78 2.69 -11.12 36.88
C ILE A 78 3.39 -12.19 37.74
N LYS A 79 4.72 -12.12 37.88
CA LYS A 79 5.52 -13.09 38.65
C LYS A 79 5.60 -12.80 40.14
N ILE A 80 5.23 -11.61 40.60
CA ILE A 80 5.24 -11.27 42.04
C ILE A 80 4.04 -11.94 42.72
N PRO A 81 4.23 -12.90 43.65
CA PRO A 81 3.13 -13.46 44.43
C PRO A 81 2.50 -12.38 45.33
N PRO A 82 1.17 -12.43 45.60
CA PRO A 82 0.54 -11.47 46.51
C PRO A 82 1.23 -11.54 47.88
N SER A 83 1.64 -10.38 48.41
CA SER A 83 2.20 -10.28 49.75
C SER A 83 1.23 -10.89 50.77
N PRO A 84 1.67 -11.76 51.70
CA PRO A 84 0.79 -12.21 52.77
C PRO A 84 0.40 -10.99 53.59
N CYS A 85 -0.90 -10.66 53.58
CA CYS A 85 -1.47 -9.65 54.45
C CYS A 85 -1.06 -9.97 55.91
N SER A 86 -0.49 -8.97 56.57
CA SER A 86 -0.23 -8.97 58.01
C SER A 86 -1.54 -8.81 58.77
#